data_AF-Q39G38-F1
#
_entry.id   AF-Q39G38-F1
#
_cell.length_a   1.000
_cell.length_b   1.000
_cell.length_c   1.000
_cell.angle_alpha   90.00
_cell.angle_beta   90.00
_cell.angle_gamma   90.00
#
_symmetry.space_group_name_H-M   'P 1'
#
loop_
_entity.id
_entity.type
_entity.pdbx_description
1 polymer ?
#
loop_
_entity_poly.entity_id
_entity_poly.type
_entity_poly.pdbx_seq_one_letter_code
_entity_poly.pdbx_strand_id
1 'polypeptide(L)'
;MTDKNEMVSAGDEPMREILDVLLADDENITARAVARLHPSIKAASSITRSESRSRLLAEYQQRQSEYRRWRGRVAKRSGTDTAASLADKDIRIAELEATVQLLTASHLAMLRAVGELGGFSKWAKFYEAYRDARDKLVGIGAVPSATVDSLPTEKSKNRRSTIRQEKR
;
A
#
# COMPACT_ATOMS: atom_id res chain seq x y z
N MET A 1 11.11 27.58 -30.90
CA MET A 1 10.22 26.86 -29.97
C MET A 1 11.06 26.49 -28.77
N THR A 2 10.77 27.05 -27.61
CA THR A 2 11.47 26.76 -26.34
C THR A 2 10.42 26.70 -25.25
N ASP A 3 10.28 25.52 -24.68
CA ASP A 3 9.41 25.14 -23.59
C ASP A 3 9.55 26.09 -22.40
N LYS A 4 8.44 26.74 -22.03
CA LYS A 4 8.28 27.52 -20.79
C LYS A 4 7.15 26.94 -19.94
N ASN A 5 7.15 25.61 -19.76
CA ASN A 5 6.13 24.92 -18.97
C ASN A 5 6.60 24.44 -17.60
N GLU A 6 7.83 24.70 -17.16
CA GLU A 6 8.28 24.27 -15.84
C GLU A 6 9.08 25.34 -15.15
N MET A 7 8.43 26.02 -14.22
CA MET A 7 8.83 26.12 -12.83
C MET A 7 7.88 27.13 -12.18
N VAL A 8 7.17 26.70 -11.15
CA VAL A 8 6.55 27.65 -10.22
C VAL A 8 7.67 28.58 -9.78
N SER A 9 7.59 29.84 -10.20
CA SER A 9 8.66 30.80 -10.01
C SER A 9 8.97 30.88 -8.53
N ALA A 10 10.24 30.99 -8.13
CA ALA A 10 10.62 31.21 -6.74
C ALA A 10 9.91 32.43 -6.11
N GLY A 11 9.38 33.35 -6.94
CA GLY A 11 8.55 34.46 -6.50
C GLY A 11 7.09 34.12 -6.12
N ASP A 12 6.62 32.90 -6.41
CA ASP A 12 5.27 32.42 -6.10
C ASP A 12 5.23 31.56 -4.81
N GLU A 13 6.38 31.29 -4.19
CA GLU A 13 6.46 30.57 -2.91
C GLU A 13 5.68 31.27 -1.79
N PRO A 14 5.77 32.61 -1.61
CA PRO A 14 4.95 33.30 -0.62
C PRO A 14 3.44 33.19 -0.90
N MET A 15 3.04 33.00 -2.16
CA MET A 15 1.64 32.77 -2.50
C MET A 15 1.18 31.38 -2.06
N ARG A 16 2.03 30.36 -2.15
CA ARG A 16 1.72 29.00 -1.67
C ARG A 16 1.54 28.97 -0.17
N GLU A 17 2.47 29.57 0.58
CA GLU A 17 2.37 29.65 2.05
C GLU A 17 1.06 30.29 2.49
N ILE A 18 0.66 31.38 1.84
CA ILE A 18 -0.62 32.04 2.13
C ILE A 18 -1.81 31.15 1.79
N LEU A 19 -1.77 30.44 0.67
CA LEU A 19 -2.83 29.52 0.27
C LEU A 19 -2.94 28.33 1.23
N ASP A 20 -1.82 27.81 1.74
CA ASP A 20 -1.79 26.76 2.74
C ASP A 20 -2.40 27.23 4.07
N VAL A 21 -2.06 28.45 4.52
CA VAL A 21 -2.66 29.05 5.72
C VAL A 21 -4.17 29.24 5.54
N LEU A 22 -4.61 29.82 4.42
CA LEU A 22 -6.04 30.00 4.15
C LEU A 22 -6.79 28.67 4.09
N LEU A 23 -6.17 27.61 3.57
CA LEU A 23 -6.74 26.28 3.54
C LEU A 23 -6.83 25.67 4.96
N ALA A 24 -5.78 25.82 5.77
CA ALA A 24 -5.72 25.31 7.14
C ALA A 24 -6.77 25.99 8.04
N ASP A 25 -6.93 27.31 7.91
CA ASP A 25 -7.88 28.10 8.69
C ASP A 25 -9.33 28.03 8.14
N ASP A 26 -9.55 27.28 7.06
CA ASP A 26 -10.83 27.19 6.33
C ASP A 26 -11.37 28.56 5.87
N GLU A 27 -10.48 29.54 5.64
CA GLU A 27 -10.82 30.86 5.10
C GLU A 27 -11.08 30.80 3.58
N ASN A 28 -11.99 31.62 3.06
CA ASN A 28 -12.35 31.58 1.64
C ASN A 28 -11.15 31.93 0.73
N ILE A 29 -10.70 30.93 -0.04
CA ILE A 29 -9.58 31.08 -0.96
C ILE A 29 -10.01 31.88 -2.19
N THR A 30 -9.58 33.14 -2.26
CA THR A 30 -9.86 34.04 -3.39
C THR A 30 -8.62 34.86 -3.75
N ALA A 31 -8.54 35.32 -5.01
CA ALA A 31 -7.43 36.18 -5.45
C ALA A 31 -7.30 37.46 -4.62
N ARG A 32 -8.42 38.00 -4.10
CA ARG A 32 -8.41 39.17 -3.21
C ARG A 32 -7.87 38.83 -1.82
N ALA A 33 -8.24 37.69 -1.26
CA ALA A 33 -7.73 37.22 0.03
C ALA A 33 -6.21 37.04 -0.02
N VAL A 34 -5.71 36.40 -1.07
CA VAL A 34 -4.27 36.24 -1.30
C VAL A 34 -3.58 37.59 -1.46
N ALA A 35 -4.08 38.49 -2.31
CA ALA A 35 -3.47 39.80 -2.55
C ALA A 35 -3.39 40.71 -1.30
N ARG A 36 -4.32 40.54 -0.35
CA ARG A 36 -4.31 41.25 0.94
C ARG A 36 -3.14 40.82 1.82
N LEU A 37 -2.84 39.53 1.82
CA LEU A 37 -1.81 38.92 2.68
C LEU A 37 -0.43 38.89 2.00
N HIS A 38 -0.39 38.95 0.67
CA HIS A 38 0.85 38.80 -0.08
C HIS A 38 1.78 40.01 0.09
N PRO A 39 3.10 39.80 0.33
CA PRO A 39 4.05 40.88 0.55
C PRO A 39 4.22 41.80 -0.68
N SER A 40 4.41 41.21 -1.87
CA SER A 40 4.65 41.95 -3.12
C SER A 40 3.43 42.10 -4.05
N ILE A 41 2.57 41.09 -4.16
CA ILE A 41 1.40 41.10 -5.06
C ILE A 41 0.19 41.72 -4.36
N LYS A 42 -0.01 43.03 -4.52
CA LYS A 42 -1.13 43.76 -3.87
C LYS A 42 -2.44 43.78 -4.67
N ALA A 43 -2.41 43.39 -5.94
CA ALA A 43 -3.59 43.41 -6.81
C ALA A 43 -4.05 42.00 -7.18
N ALA A 44 -5.35 41.73 -7.01
CA ALA A 44 -5.94 40.45 -7.41
C ALA A 44 -5.81 40.19 -8.93
N SER A 45 -5.81 41.24 -9.74
CA SER A 45 -5.60 41.14 -11.19
C SER A 45 -4.23 40.55 -11.55
N SER A 46 -3.19 40.81 -10.75
CA SER A 46 -1.87 40.23 -10.97
C SER A 46 -1.89 38.71 -10.83
N ILE A 47 -2.74 38.18 -9.94
CA ILE A 47 -2.89 36.73 -9.71
C ILE A 47 -3.69 36.09 -10.86
N THR A 48 -4.81 36.71 -11.25
CA THR A 48 -5.72 36.14 -12.26
C THR A 48 -5.24 36.30 -13.70
N ARG A 49 -4.39 37.31 -13.99
CA ARG A 49 -3.79 37.50 -15.32
C ARG A 49 -2.63 36.55 -15.62
N SER A 50 -2.01 35.99 -14.59
CA SER A 50 -0.88 35.09 -14.70
C SER A 50 -1.36 33.65 -14.75
N GLU A 51 -1.08 32.93 -15.83
CA GLU A 51 -1.58 31.56 -16.03
C GLU A 51 -1.13 30.61 -14.91
N SER A 52 0.14 30.67 -14.52
CA SER A 52 0.71 29.87 -13.42
C SER A 52 -0.02 30.09 -12.08
N ARG A 53 -0.13 31.35 -11.64
CA ARG A 53 -0.77 31.72 -10.37
C ARG A 53 -2.27 31.50 -10.37
N SER A 54 -2.94 31.74 -11.51
CA SER A 54 -4.36 31.44 -11.66
C SER A 54 -4.63 29.94 -11.55
N ARG A 55 -3.76 29.10 -12.13
CA ARG A 55 -3.86 27.65 -12.02
C ARG A 55 -3.63 27.17 -10.58
N LEU A 56 -2.61 27.70 -9.91
CA LEU A 56 -2.34 27.41 -8.50
C LEU A 56 -3.53 27.78 -7.61
N LEU A 57 -4.10 28.98 -7.80
CA LEU A 57 -5.29 29.41 -7.06
C LEU A 57 -6.48 28.46 -7.29
N ALA A 58 -6.72 28.05 -8.54
CA ALA A 58 -7.80 27.15 -8.89
C ALA A 58 -7.64 25.76 -8.24
N GLU A 59 -6.41 25.23 -8.18
CA GLU A 59 -6.12 23.96 -7.50
C GLU A 59 -6.48 24.03 -6.01
N TYR A 60 -6.07 25.10 -5.33
CA TYR A 60 -6.36 25.28 -3.91
C TYR A 60 -7.85 25.52 -3.64
N GLN A 61 -8.55 26.25 -4.52
CA GLN A 61 -10.01 26.39 -4.45
C GLN A 61 -10.71 25.04 -4.61
N GLN A 62 -10.23 24.19 -5.53
CA GLN A 62 -10.75 22.84 -5.68
C GLN A 62 -10.53 22.01 -4.41
N ARG A 63 -9.31 22.00 -3.85
CA ARG A 63 -8.99 21.32 -2.59
C ARG A 63 -9.88 21.77 -1.44
N GLN A 64 -10.12 23.08 -1.30
CA GLN A 64 -11.04 23.62 -0.30
C GLN A 64 -12.47 23.13 -0.51
N SER A 65 -12.95 23.11 -1.76
CA SER A 65 -14.29 22.62 -2.07
C SER A 65 -14.46 21.14 -1.73
N GLU A 66 -13.43 20.34 -1.99
CA GLU A 66 -13.40 18.91 -1.66
C GLU A 66 -13.39 18.71 -0.15
N TYR A 67 -12.52 19.44 0.57
CA TYR A 67 -12.46 19.41 2.02
C TYR A 67 -13.81 19.75 2.66
N ARG A 68 -14.45 20.85 2.22
CA ARG A 68 -15.77 21.25 2.72
C ARG A 68 -16.87 20.25 2.36
N ARG A 69 -16.82 19.63 1.17
CA ARG A 69 -17.74 18.54 0.80
C ARG A 69 -17.57 17.34 1.71
N TRP A 70 -16.34 16.92 1.97
CA TRP A 70 -16.03 15.81 2.89
C TRP A 70 -16.50 16.13 4.31
N ARG A 71 -16.12 17.29 4.84
CA ARG A 71 -16.55 17.76 6.17
C ARG A 71 -18.06 17.84 6.29
N GLY A 72 -18.77 18.34 5.27
CA GLY A 72 -20.23 18.39 5.22
C GLY A 72 -20.89 17.01 5.19
N ARG A 73 -20.26 15.99 4.59
CA ARG A 73 -20.73 14.60 4.66
C ARG A 73 -20.47 13.98 6.03
N VAL A 74 -19.31 14.25 6.62
CA VAL A 74 -18.91 13.76 7.94
C VAL A 74 -19.69 14.44 9.06
N ALA A 75 -20.15 15.66 8.91
CA ALA A 75 -21.04 16.31 9.89
C ALA A 75 -22.50 15.80 9.80
N LYS A 76 -22.92 15.29 8.64
CA LYS A 76 -24.27 14.74 8.42
C LYS A 76 -24.44 13.32 8.94
N ARG A 77 -23.36 12.53 8.96
CA ARG A 77 -23.29 11.34 9.83
C ARG A 77 -22.85 11.85 11.19
N SER A 78 -23.47 11.46 12.30
CA SER A 78 -22.95 11.96 13.58
C SER A 78 -21.49 11.47 13.71
N GLY A 79 -20.54 12.34 14.08
CA GLY A 79 -19.12 11.94 14.20
C GLY A 79 -18.94 10.73 15.13
N THR A 80 -19.86 10.59 16.08
CA THR A 80 -20.04 9.43 16.96
C THR A 80 -20.39 8.14 16.21
N ASP A 81 -21.31 8.16 15.23
CA ASP A 81 -21.64 6.98 14.42
C ASP A 81 -20.47 6.56 13.53
N THR A 82 -19.68 7.51 13.01
CA THR A 82 -18.49 7.18 12.22
C THR A 82 -17.37 6.59 13.07
N ALA A 83 -17.18 7.09 14.29
CA ALA A 83 -16.19 6.56 15.21
C ALA A 83 -16.59 5.16 15.71
N ALA A 84 -17.86 4.96 16.06
CA ALA A 84 -18.39 3.64 16.43
C ALA A 84 -18.27 2.64 15.28
N SER A 85 -18.69 3.01 14.06
CA SER A 85 -18.56 2.15 12.89
C SER A 85 -17.11 1.81 12.54
N LEU A 86 -16.16 2.70 12.82
CA LEU A 86 -14.74 2.42 12.64
C LEU A 86 -14.25 1.42 13.69
N ALA A 87 -14.58 1.64 14.95
CA ALA A 87 -14.23 0.71 16.03
C ALA A 87 -14.79 -0.70 15.81
N ASP A 88 -16.05 -0.81 15.36
CA ASP A 88 -16.67 -2.10 15.01
C ASP A 88 -15.91 -2.81 13.88
N LYS A 89 -15.44 -2.06 12.88
CA LYS A 89 -14.63 -2.62 11.80
C LYS A 89 -13.25 -3.05 12.27
N ASP A 90 -12.61 -2.31 13.17
CA ASP A 90 -11.32 -2.67 13.73
C ASP A 90 -11.42 -3.95 14.56
N ILE A 91 -12.48 -4.10 15.36
CA ILE A 91 -12.79 -5.36 16.07
C ILE A 91 -12.94 -6.50 15.06
N ARG A 92 -13.71 -6.27 13.98
CA ARG A 92 -13.92 -7.30 12.95
C ARG A 92 -12.63 -7.68 12.23
N ILE A 93 -11.74 -6.72 11.98
CA ILE A 93 -10.41 -6.98 11.40
C ILE A 93 -9.60 -7.87 12.34
N ALA A 94 -9.53 -7.52 13.63
CA ALA A 94 -8.81 -8.32 14.62
C ALA A 94 -9.33 -9.77 14.72
N GLU A 95 -10.65 -9.98 14.66
CA GLU A 95 -11.25 -11.31 14.62
C GLU A 95 -10.85 -12.11 13.37
N LEU A 96 -10.87 -11.47 12.20
CA LEU A 96 -10.49 -12.10 10.94
C LEU A 96 -9.01 -12.47 10.93
N GLU A 97 -8.14 -11.59 11.44
CA GLU A 97 -6.71 -11.86 11.57
C GLU A 97 -6.43 -13.04 12.50
N ALA A 98 -7.10 -13.09 13.66
CA ALA A 98 -7.00 -14.23 14.57
C ALA A 98 -7.45 -15.54 13.91
N THR A 99 -8.51 -15.48 13.09
CA THR A 99 -9.01 -16.65 12.34
C THR A 99 -8.00 -17.13 11.29
N VAL A 100 -7.37 -16.20 10.56
CA VAL A 100 -6.32 -16.51 9.58
C VAL A 100 -5.10 -17.14 10.26
N GLN A 101 -4.69 -16.62 11.41
CA GLN A 101 -3.59 -17.20 12.19
C GLN A 101 -3.92 -18.64 12.64
N LEU A 102 -5.13 -18.87 13.17
CA LEU A 102 -5.58 -20.19 13.57
C LEU A 102 -5.59 -21.18 12.39
N LEU A 103 -6.13 -20.76 11.24
CA LEU A 103 -6.17 -21.58 10.03
C LEU A 103 -4.77 -21.86 9.47
N THR A 104 -3.87 -20.88 9.55
CA THR A 104 -2.47 -21.07 9.14
C THR A 104 -1.77 -22.08 10.05
N ALA A 105 -1.98 -21.98 11.36
CA ALA A 105 -1.45 -22.93 12.32
C ALA A 105 -1.99 -24.36 12.10
N SER A 106 -3.29 -24.49 11.79
CA SER A 106 -3.90 -25.80 11.50
C SER A 106 -3.36 -26.41 10.20
N HIS A 107 -3.20 -25.61 9.14
CA HIS A 107 -2.58 -26.07 7.89
C HIS A 107 -1.13 -26.49 8.10
N LEU A 108 -0.34 -25.73 8.87
CA LEU A 108 1.04 -26.10 9.20
C LEU A 108 1.10 -27.42 9.97
N ALA A 109 0.22 -27.61 10.95
CA ALA A 109 0.13 -28.86 11.71
C ALA A 109 -0.25 -30.05 10.82
N MET A 110 -1.21 -29.86 9.91
CA MET A 110 -1.61 -30.88 8.94
C MET A 110 -0.46 -31.26 8.00
N LEU A 111 0.24 -30.26 7.46
CA LEU A 111 1.40 -30.47 6.60
C LEU A 111 2.48 -31.28 7.34
N ARG A 112 2.82 -30.90 8.58
CA ARG A 112 3.76 -31.67 9.42
C ARG A 112 3.30 -33.12 9.60
N ALA A 113 2.04 -33.36 9.96
CA ALA A 113 1.50 -34.70 10.14
C ALA A 113 1.58 -35.56 8.86
N VAL A 114 1.24 -34.99 7.69
CA VAL A 114 1.38 -35.68 6.40
C VAL A 114 2.85 -36.03 6.09
N GLY A 115 3.79 -35.21 6.57
CA GLY A 115 5.23 -35.41 6.39
C GLY A 115 5.77 -36.53 7.23
N GLU A 116 5.39 -36.56 8.51
CA GLU A 116 5.73 -37.64 9.43
C GLU A 116 5.17 -38.98 8.95
N LEU A 117 3.96 -39.00 8.38
CA LEU A 117 3.30 -40.24 7.93
C LEU A 117 3.86 -40.81 6.61
N GLY A 118 4.30 -39.96 5.67
CA GLY A 118 4.56 -40.42 4.29
C GLY A 118 5.65 -39.69 3.52
N GLY A 119 6.42 -38.83 4.17
CA GLY A 119 7.53 -38.09 3.59
C GLY A 119 7.13 -37.24 2.37
N PHE A 120 8.13 -36.89 1.55
CA PHE A 120 7.99 -35.96 0.42
C PHE A 120 6.98 -36.42 -0.64
N SER A 121 6.85 -37.73 -0.87
CA SER A 121 5.94 -38.29 -1.89
C SER A 121 4.45 -38.00 -1.59
N LYS A 122 4.05 -38.04 -0.31
CA LYS A 122 2.67 -37.70 0.09
C LYS A 122 2.44 -36.20 0.11
N TRP A 123 3.44 -35.40 0.49
CA TRP A 123 3.41 -33.94 0.39
C TRP A 123 3.14 -33.45 -1.03
N ALA A 124 3.89 -33.98 -2.00
CA ALA A 124 3.75 -33.61 -3.40
C ALA A 124 2.31 -33.86 -3.91
N LYS A 125 1.73 -35.02 -3.56
CA LYS A 125 0.35 -35.36 -3.93
C LYS A 125 -0.70 -34.48 -3.26
N PHE A 126 -0.49 -34.09 -2.00
CA PHE A 126 -1.39 -33.17 -1.28
C PHE A 126 -1.36 -31.77 -1.92
N TYR A 127 -0.18 -31.31 -2.32
CA TYR A 127 0.01 -29.95 -2.84
C TYR A 127 -0.58 -29.73 -4.24
N GLU A 128 -0.69 -30.77 -5.07
CA GLU A 128 -1.31 -30.69 -6.41
C GLU A 128 -2.73 -30.08 -6.36
N ALA A 129 -3.52 -30.39 -5.33
CA ALA A 129 -4.87 -29.87 -5.17
C ALA A 129 -4.94 -28.35 -4.87
N TYR A 130 -3.82 -27.73 -4.52
CA TYR A 130 -3.75 -26.30 -4.12
C TYR A 130 -2.96 -25.44 -5.12
N ARG A 131 -2.64 -25.98 -6.29
CA ARG A 131 -1.90 -25.27 -7.33
C ARG A 131 -2.58 -23.96 -7.76
N ASP A 132 -3.90 -23.98 -7.93
CA ASP A 132 -4.67 -22.79 -8.29
C ASP A 132 -4.61 -21.69 -7.22
N ALA A 133 -4.56 -22.08 -5.94
CA ALA A 133 -4.43 -21.13 -4.83
C ALA A 133 -3.04 -20.46 -4.84
N ARG A 134 -1.98 -21.24 -5.11
CA ARG A 134 -0.63 -20.71 -5.31
C ARG A 134 -0.59 -19.72 -6.48
N ASP A 135 -1.19 -20.07 -7.60
CA ASP A 135 -1.13 -19.23 -8.80
C ASP A 135 -1.87 -17.89 -8.59
N LYS A 136 -2.97 -17.91 -7.83
CA LYS A 136 -3.62 -16.67 -7.36
C LYS A 136 -2.72 -15.84 -6.45
N LEU A 137 -2.01 -16.47 -5.51
CA LEU A 137 -1.05 -15.78 -4.63
C LEU A 137 0.11 -15.16 -5.43
N VAL A 138 0.59 -15.84 -6.47
CA VAL A 138 1.60 -15.30 -7.40
C VAL A 138 1.03 -14.08 -8.14
N GLY A 139 -0.20 -14.17 -8.63
CA GLY A 139 -0.87 -13.08 -9.34
C GLY A 139 -1.02 -11.79 -8.54
N ILE A 140 -1.15 -11.89 -7.22
CA ILE A 140 -1.22 -10.72 -6.30
C ILE A 140 0.13 -10.35 -5.68
N GLY A 141 1.23 -10.99 -6.10
CA GLY A 141 2.57 -10.71 -5.58
C GLY A 141 2.79 -11.14 -4.12
N ALA A 142 1.97 -12.04 -3.59
CA ALA A 142 2.02 -12.49 -2.20
C ALA A 142 2.92 -13.72 -1.96
N VAL A 143 3.64 -14.19 -2.98
CA VAL A 143 4.62 -15.28 -2.84
C VAL A 143 6.03 -14.69 -2.67
N PRO A 144 6.73 -14.95 -1.56
CA PRO A 144 8.10 -14.48 -1.37
C PRO A 144 9.04 -15.05 -2.44
N SER A 145 9.81 -14.19 -3.09
CA SER A 145 10.92 -14.63 -3.95
C SER A 145 12.10 -14.97 -3.04
N ALA A 146 12.26 -16.25 -2.71
CA ALA A 146 13.44 -16.76 -2.02
C ALA A 146 14.24 -17.64 -2.98
N THR A 147 15.54 -17.39 -3.09
CA THR A 147 16.49 -18.30 -3.73
C THR A 147 16.59 -19.56 -2.88
N VAL A 148 16.03 -20.66 -3.39
CA VAL A 148 16.10 -21.97 -2.74
C VAL A 148 17.44 -22.61 -3.09
N ASP A 149 18.39 -22.58 -2.16
CA ASP A 149 19.61 -23.36 -2.29
C ASP A 149 19.28 -24.85 -2.14
N SER A 150 19.75 -25.66 -3.10
CA SER A 150 19.54 -27.11 -3.05
C SER A 150 20.35 -27.70 -1.90
N LEU A 151 19.70 -28.47 -1.02
CA LEU A 151 20.38 -29.26 0.01
C LEU A 151 21.41 -30.19 -0.67
N PRO A 152 22.66 -30.26 -0.18
CA PRO A 152 23.68 -31.11 -0.77
C PRO A 152 23.22 -32.56 -0.71
N THR A 153 23.05 -33.18 -1.88
CA THR A 153 22.75 -34.59 -2.00
C THR A 153 23.99 -35.38 -1.57
N GLU A 154 24.03 -35.87 -0.34
CA GLU A 154 25.01 -36.89 0.03
C GLU A 154 24.78 -38.11 -0.87
N LYS A 155 25.70 -38.29 -1.83
CA LYS A 155 25.75 -39.46 -2.69
C LYS A 155 25.89 -40.69 -1.81
N SER A 156 24.80 -41.45 -1.68
CA SER A 156 24.79 -42.83 -1.17
C SER A 156 25.86 -43.64 -1.89
N LYS A 157 27.01 -43.83 -1.25
CA LYS A 157 28.07 -44.73 -1.72
C LYS A 157 27.55 -46.15 -1.58
N ASN A 158 27.10 -46.68 -2.70
CA ASN A 158 26.81 -48.08 -2.96
C ASN A 158 28.00 -48.97 -2.52
N ARG A 159 28.00 -49.47 -1.28
CA ARG A 159 28.88 -50.55 -0.82
C ARG A 159 28.27 -51.89 -1.20
N ARG A 160 28.31 -52.23 -2.49
CA ARG A 160 28.10 -53.60 -2.97
C ARG A 160 29.04 -53.91 -4.13
N SER A 161 30.24 -54.36 -3.82
CA SER A 161 30.90 -55.50 -4.47
C SER A 161 32.27 -55.76 -3.84
N THR A 162 32.76 -56.99 -4.01
CA THR A 162 34.07 -57.55 -3.62
C THR A 162 34.22 -58.18 -2.23
N ILE A 163 33.44 -59.24 -1.95
CA ILE A 163 33.98 -60.46 -1.30
C ILE A 163 33.41 -61.68 -2.01
N ARG A 164 34.05 -62.09 -3.10
CA ARG A 164 34.02 -63.48 -3.59
C ARG A 164 35.15 -63.66 -4.59
N GLN A 165 36.28 -64.17 -4.13
CA GLN A 165 37.12 -65.18 -4.78
C GLN A 165 38.46 -65.25 -4.04
N GLU A 166 38.60 -66.24 -3.16
CA GLU A 166 39.85 -67.00 -3.05
C GLU A 166 39.54 -68.36 -2.44
N LYS A 167 39.40 -69.34 -3.34
CA LYS A 167 39.61 -70.76 -3.05
C LYS A 167 40.95 -71.10 -3.71
N ARG A 168 41.95 -71.46 -2.91
CA ARG A 168 42.86 -72.58 -3.15
C ARG A 168 43.67 -72.85 -1.90
#